data_AF-A6IEY5-F1
#
_entry.id   AF-A6IEY5-F1
#
_cell.length_a   1.000
_cell.length_b   1.000
_cell.length_c   1.000
_cell.angle_alpha   90.00
_cell.angle_beta   90.00
_cell.angle_gamma   90.00
#
_symmetry.space_group_name_H-M   'P 1'
#
loop_
_entity.id
_entity.type
_entity.pdbx_description
1 polymer ?
#
loop_
_entity_poly.entity_id
_entity_poly.type
_entity_poly.pdbx_seq_one_letter_code
_entity_poly.pdbx_strand_id
1 'polypeptide(L)'
;MLQFKIYDPNRSRYEVPVPLNIPSAPSSTPEGRLYDVFIKENPFGIQIRRKSTGTVIWDSQLLGFTFNDMFIRISTRLPSTYIYGFGETEHTTFKIDMNWQTWGMFSRDEPPGYKKNSYGVHPYYMGLEEDGNAHGVLLMNSNAMDVTFQPMPALTYRT
;
A
#
# COMPACT_ATOMS: atom_id res chain seq x y z
N MET A 1 -12.75 6.80 -3.31
CA MET A 1 -12.30 5.43 -2.96
C MET A 1 -12.10 4.65 -4.24
N LEU A 2 -11.06 3.81 -4.28
CA LEU A 2 -10.68 2.95 -5.40
C LEU A 2 -10.24 1.60 -4.81
N GLN A 3 -10.51 0.52 -5.53
CA GLN A 3 -9.93 -0.79 -5.28
C GLN A 3 -9.38 -1.34 -6.59
N PHE A 4 -8.16 -1.85 -6.57
CA PHE A 4 -7.65 -2.77 -7.59
C PHE A 4 -7.19 -4.04 -6.88
N LYS A 5 -7.36 -5.19 -7.54
CA LYS A 5 -6.98 -6.50 -7.02
C LYS A 5 -6.23 -7.27 -8.10
N ILE A 6 -5.09 -7.85 -7.75
CA ILE A 6 -4.36 -8.82 -8.56
C ILE A 6 -4.62 -10.19 -7.92
N TYR A 7 -5.17 -11.13 -8.68
CA TYR A 7 -5.59 -12.44 -8.19
C TYR A 7 -5.39 -13.52 -9.27
N ASP A 8 -5.45 -14.79 -8.87
CA ASP A 8 -5.42 -15.93 -9.79
C ASP A 8 -6.85 -16.22 -10.30
N PRO A 9 -7.12 -16.11 -11.61
CA PRO A 9 -8.46 -16.39 -12.16
C PRO A 9 -8.78 -17.89 -12.25
N ASN A 10 -7.78 -18.77 -12.17
CA ASN A 10 -7.93 -20.22 -12.32
C ASN A 10 -8.09 -20.94 -10.98
N ARG A 11 -7.56 -20.36 -9.89
CA ARG A 11 -7.60 -20.96 -8.56
C ARG A 11 -8.00 -19.92 -7.52
N SER A 12 -9.01 -20.24 -6.73
CA SER A 12 -9.37 -19.43 -5.58
C SER A 12 -8.24 -19.46 -4.56
N ARG A 13 -7.64 -18.29 -4.31
CA ARG A 13 -6.68 -18.06 -3.23
C ARG A 13 -7.42 -17.53 -2.01
N TYR A 14 -6.79 -17.63 -0.83
CA TYR A 14 -7.31 -17.01 0.38
C TYR A 14 -7.53 -15.49 0.19
N GLU A 15 -8.73 -15.01 0.53
CA GLU A 15 -9.07 -13.59 0.64
C GLU A 15 -9.52 -13.30 2.07
N VAL A 16 -9.16 -12.13 2.60
CA VAL A 16 -9.41 -11.77 4.01
C VAL A 16 -10.93 -11.72 4.30
N PRO A 17 -11.45 -12.52 5.27
CA PRO A 17 -12.88 -12.66 5.52
C PRO A 17 -13.41 -11.60 6.49
N VAL A 18 -13.00 -10.34 6.35
CA VAL A 18 -13.51 -9.21 7.14
C VAL A 18 -14.41 -8.36 6.25
N PRO A 19 -15.69 -8.17 6.61
CA PRO A 19 -16.64 -7.47 5.76
C PRO A 19 -16.30 -5.99 5.64
N LEU A 20 -16.33 -5.47 4.41
CA LEU A 20 -16.22 -4.05 4.09
C LEU A 20 -17.56 -3.56 3.52
N ASN A 21 -17.98 -2.36 3.93
CA ASN A 21 -19.17 -1.73 3.37
C ASN A 21 -18.80 -1.04 2.04
N ILE A 22 -19.03 -1.73 0.92
CA ILE A 22 -18.75 -1.26 -0.44
C ILE A 22 -20.09 -1.08 -1.17
N PRO A 23 -20.28 0.00 -1.96
CA PRO A 23 -21.44 0.13 -2.83
C PRO A 23 -21.64 -1.13 -3.68
N SER A 24 -22.89 -1.61 -3.78
CA SER A 24 -23.22 -2.84 -4.52
C SER A 24 -22.90 -2.76 -6.01
N ALA A 25 -22.82 -1.54 -6.56
CA ALA A 25 -22.38 -1.26 -7.92
C ALA A 25 -21.47 -0.02 -7.93
N PRO A 26 -20.55 0.09 -8.93
CA PRO A 26 -19.75 1.30 -9.11
C PRO A 26 -20.64 2.53 -9.30
N SER A 27 -20.48 3.54 -8.44
CA SER A 27 -21.28 4.77 -8.45
C SER A 27 -20.51 6.01 -8.95
N SER A 28 -19.26 5.85 -9.38
CA SER A 28 -18.43 6.98 -9.80
C SER A 28 -18.89 7.56 -11.15
N THR A 29 -19.03 8.88 -11.24
CA THR A 29 -19.25 9.60 -12.51
C THR A 29 -17.92 10.14 -13.06
N PRO A 30 -17.77 10.35 -14.38
CA PRO A 30 -16.57 10.95 -14.95
C PRO A 30 -16.22 12.32 -14.34
N GLU A 31 -17.23 13.16 -14.08
CA GLU A 31 -17.11 14.51 -13.54
C GLU A 31 -16.76 14.49 -12.05
N GLY A 32 -17.43 13.61 -11.27
CA GLY A 32 -17.24 13.52 -9.81
C GLY A 32 -16.03 12.69 -9.38
N ARG A 33 -15.44 11.91 -10.28
CA ARG A 33 -14.22 11.13 -9.99
C ARG A 33 -13.04 12.07 -9.80
N LEU A 34 -12.32 11.90 -8.69
CA LEU A 34 -11.18 12.73 -8.29
C LEU A 34 -9.81 12.14 -8.67
N TYR A 35 -9.78 10.97 -9.30
CA TYR A 35 -8.57 10.25 -9.67
C TYR A 35 -8.69 9.61 -11.05
N ASP A 36 -7.54 9.44 -11.71
CA ASP A 36 -7.38 8.62 -12.92
C ASP A 36 -6.55 7.38 -12.58
N VAL A 37 -6.75 6.30 -13.35
CA VAL A 37 -5.98 5.06 -13.24
C VAL A 37 -5.47 4.66 -14.62
N PHE A 38 -4.19 4.30 -14.70
CA PHE A 38 -3.54 3.84 -15.93
C PHE A 38 -2.85 2.50 -15.67
N ILE A 39 -3.02 1.55 -16.57
CA ILE A 39 -2.20 0.33 -16.62
C ILE A 39 -1.08 0.60 -17.62
N LYS A 40 0.16 0.48 -17.15
CA LYS A 40 1.39 0.64 -17.94
C LYS A 40 1.94 -0.75 -18.26
N GLU A 41 2.44 -0.92 -19.49
CA GLU A 41 2.75 -2.26 -20.01
C GLU A 41 4.23 -2.65 -19.92
N ASN A 42 5.16 -1.68 -20.03
CA ASN A 42 6.59 -1.98 -20.10
C ASN A 42 7.46 -1.06 -19.21
N PRO A 43 7.93 -1.53 -18.04
CA PRO A 43 7.47 -2.76 -17.36
C PRO A 43 6.00 -2.61 -16.94
N PHE A 44 5.35 -3.73 -16.57
CA PHE A 44 4.02 -3.70 -15.98
C PHE A 44 3.99 -2.76 -14.76
N GLY A 45 2.94 -1.95 -14.68
CA GLY A 45 2.68 -1.09 -13.54
C GLY A 45 1.28 -0.54 -13.57
N ILE A 46 0.79 -0.11 -12.42
CA ILE A 46 -0.49 0.57 -12.28
C ILE A 46 -0.17 1.94 -11.68
N GLN A 47 -0.70 2.97 -12.32
CA GLN A 47 -0.49 4.35 -11.93
C GLN A 47 -1.83 4.98 -11.56
N ILE A 48 -1.93 5.54 -10.37
CA ILE A 48 -3.10 6.27 -9.87
C ILE A 48 -2.70 7.74 -9.72
N ARG A 49 -3.48 8.64 -10.32
CA ARG A 49 -3.18 10.07 -10.34
C ARG A 49 -4.34 10.88 -9.82
N ARG A 50 -4.08 11.85 -8.94
CA ARG A 50 -5.06 12.86 -8.51
C ARG A 50 -5.40 13.76 -9.68
N LYS A 51 -6.69 13.87 -10.04
CA LYS A 51 -7.12 14.67 -11.20
C LYS A 51 -6.93 16.17 -11.00
N SER A 52 -7.13 16.67 -9.78
CA SER A 52 -7.09 18.12 -9.49
C SER A 52 -5.70 18.73 -9.65
N THR A 53 -4.65 17.97 -9.38
CA THR A 53 -3.26 18.48 -9.28
C THR A 53 -2.31 17.78 -10.24
N GLY A 54 -2.67 16.60 -10.74
CA GLY A 54 -1.77 15.73 -11.51
C GLY A 54 -0.81 14.91 -10.65
N THR A 55 -0.87 15.00 -9.32
CA THR A 55 0.00 14.23 -8.41
C THR A 55 -0.21 12.73 -8.60
N VAL A 56 0.88 11.98 -8.80
CA VAL A 56 0.83 10.51 -8.89
C VAL A 56 0.86 9.93 -7.48
N ILE A 57 -0.28 9.41 -7.04
CA ILE A 57 -0.51 8.87 -5.69
C ILE A 57 0.09 7.46 -5.53
N TRP A 58 -0.01 6.67 -6.59
CA TRP A 58 0.51 5.30 -6.61
C TRP A 58 1.10 5.03 -7.98
N ASP A 59 2.27 4.41 -8.02
CA ASP A 59 2.97 4.07 -9.26
C ASP A 59 3.80 2.81 -9.03
N SER A 60 3.20 1.67 -9.41
CA SER A 60 3.86 0.37 -9.32
C SER A 60 4.69 0.01 -10.54
N GLN A 61 4.98 0.97 -11.43
CA GLN A 61 5.87 0.78 -12.57
C GLN A 61 7.35 0.78 -12.12
N LEU A 62 7.67 -0.18 -11.25
CA LEU A 62 8.97 -0.51 -10.68
C LEU A 62 9.24 -1.99 -10.95
N LEU A 63 10.51 -2.35 -11.05
CA LEU A 63 10.89 -3.75 -11.22
C LEU A 63 10.65 -4.54 -9.93
N GLY A 64 10.60 -5.87 -10.08
CA GLY A 64 10.52 -6.79 -8.96
C GLY A 64 9.11 -7.25 -8.61
N PHE A 65 8.06 -6.85 -9.34
CA PHE A 65 6.76 -7.49 -9.16
C PHE A 65 6.91 -9.03 -9.22
N THR A 66 6.38 -9.72 -8.21
CA THR A 66 6.44 -11.19 -8.10
C THR A 66 5.11 -11.67 -7.54
N PHE A 67 4.56 -12.74 -8.11
CA PHE A 67 3.30 -13.33 -7.67
C PHE A 67 3.44 -14.86 -7.70
N ASN A 68 3.86 -15.42 -6.57
CA ASN A 68 3.94 -16.85 -6.32
C ASN A 68 2.94 -17.25 -5.22
N ASP A 69 2.77 -18.56 -5.03
CA ASP A 69 1.77 -19.10 -4.12
C ASP A 69 1.93 -18.64 -2.66
N MET A 70 3.15 -18.44 -2.19
CA MET A 70 3.45 -17.99 -0.82
C MET A 70 4.46 -16.83 -0.80
N PHE A 71 4.56 -16.10 -1.92
CA PHE A 71 5.40 -14.91 -2.00
C PHE A 71 4.90 -13.95 -3.07
N ILE A 72 4.38 -12.81 -2.63
CA ILE A 72 3.89 -11.73 -3.47
C ILE A 72 4.69 -10.48 -3.12
N ARG A 73 5.19 -9.79 -4.14
CA ARG A 73 5.89 -8.52 -3.98
C ARG A 73 5.32 -7.49 -4.93
N ILE A 74 5.00 -6.31 -4.40
CA ILE A 74 4.62 -5.14 -5.19
C ILE A 74 5.26 -3.90 -4.59
N SER A 75 5.78 -3.03 -5.45
CA SER A 75 6.39 -1.76 -5.05
C SER A 75 5.57 -0.60 -5.59
N THR A 76 5.71 0.57 -4.97
CA THR A 76 5.17 1.83 -5.49
C THR A 76 6.14 2.96 -5.22
N ARG A 77 6.24 3.90 -6.17
CA ARG A 77 6.75 5.24 -5.85
C ARG A 77 5.73 5.98 -5.01
N LEU A 78 6.20 6.87 -4.13
CA LEU A 78 5.40 7.71 -3.26
C LEU A 78 5.52 9.17 -3.72
N PRO A 79 4.45 9.97 -3.61
CA PRO A 79 4.48 11.36 -4.06
C PRO A 79 5.34 12.28 -3.18
N SER A 80 5.69 11.85 -1.96
CA SER A 80 6.54 12.60 -1.03
C SER A 80 7.21 11.66 -0.02
N THR A 81 8.00 12.21 0.90
CA THR A 81 8.56 11.47 2.06
C THR A 81 7.64 11.46 3.29
N TYR A 82 6.50 12.14 3.25
CA TYR A 82 5.61 12.33 4.40
C TYR A 82 4.62 11.18 4.52
N ILE A 83 5.11 10.04 5.06
CA ILE A 83 4.34 8.81 5.25
C ILE A 83 4.11 8.53 6.73
N TYR A 84 2.89 8.10 7.07
CA TYR A 84 2.42 7.81 8.41
C TYR A 84 1.57 6.53 8.41
N GLY A 85 1.54 5.80 9.51
CA GLY A 85 0.79 4.54 9.63
C GLY A 85 1.72 3.34 9.72
N PHE A 86 1.27 2.19 9.25
CA PHE A 86 1.82 0.86 9.52
C PHE A 86 1.88 0.52 11.02
N GLY A 87 1.46 -0.70 11.36
CA GLY A 87 1.44 -1.14 12.75
C GLY A 87 1.01 -2.60 12.87
N GLU A 88 1.08 -3.20 14.05
CA GLU A 88 1.54 -2.59 15.30
C GLU A 88 3.05 -2.84 15.53
N THR A 89 3.79 -1.77 15.76
CA THR A 89 5.23 -1.78 16.07
C THR A 89 5.64 -0.44 16.69
N GLU A 90 6.78 -0.38 17.37
CA GLU A 90 7.30 0.86 17.96
C GLU A 90 8.07 1.67 16.90
N HIS A 91 7.40 2.66 16.33
CA HIS A 91 8.05 3.69 15.53
C HIS A 91 8.68 4.76 16.45
N THR A 92 9.92 5.16 16.15
CA THR A 92 10.64 6.21 16.91
C THR A 92 10.09 7.62 16.65
N THR A 93 9.44 7.81 15.51
CA THR A 93 8.85 9.07 15.07
C THR A 93 7.53 8.79 14.37
N PHE A 94 6.59 9.74 14.41
CA PHE A 94 5.30 9.57 13.74
C PHE A 94 5.43 9.51 12.21
N LYS A 95 6.25 10.40 11.63
CA LYS A 95 6.69 10.30 10.24
C LYS A 95 7.67 9.14 10.12
N ILE A 96 7.43 8.23 9.18
CA ILE A 96 8.30 7.08 8.93
C ILE A 96 9.62 7.54 8.29
N ASP A 97 10.73 6.97 8.75
CA ASP A 97 12.03 7.13 8.09
C ASP A 97 12.06 6.30 6.79
N MET A 98 12.35 6.98 5.68
CA MET A 98 12.41 6.39 4.35
C MET A 98 13.75 5.72 4.04
N ASN A 99 14.76 5.87 4.92
CA ASN A 99 16.12 5.42 4.64
C ASN A 99 16.33 3.91 4.87
N TRP A 100 15.92 3.10 3.89
CA TRP A 100 16.15 1.65 3.87
C TRP A 100 15.62 0.93 5.12
N GLN A 101 14.41 1.29 5.54
CA GLN A 101 13.77 0.73 6.72
C GLN A 101 12.82 -0.40 6.34
N THR A 102 12.96 -1.57 6.99
CA THR A 102 12.02 -2.68 6.85
C THR A 102 11.30 -2.94 8.17
N TRP A 103 9.99 -3.14 8.11
CA TRP A 103 9.12 -3.37 9.25
C TRP A 103 8.29 -4.63 9.03
N GLY A 104 8.44 -5.62 9.93
CA GLY A 104 7.63 -6.82 9.92
C GLY A 104 6.22 -6.57 10.46
N MET A 105 5.24 -7.29 9.92
CA MET A 105 3.84 -7.25 10.34
C MET A 105 3.31 -8.67 10.46
N PHE A 106 3.21 -9.13 11.70
CA PHE A 106 2.60 -10.41 12.05
C PHE A 106 2.25 -10.38 13.53
N SER A 107 0.99 -10.66 13.89
CA SER A 107 0.56 -10.60 15.29
C SER A 107 1.42 -11.50 16.17
N ARG A 108 2.03 -10.91 17.18
CA ARG A 108 2.95 -11.56 18.11
C ARG A 108 2.81 -10.94 19.49
N ASP A 109 2.82 -11.77 20.52
CA ASP A 109 3.02 -11.30 21.89
C ASP A 109 4.48 -10.85 22.05
N GLU A 110 4.73 -9.59 21.69
CA GLU A 110 6.02 -8.93 21.76
C GLU A 110 5.79 -7.50 22.26
N PRO A 111 6.38 -7.13 23.42
CA PRO A 111 6.38 -5.76 23.90
C PRO A 111 6.91 -4.77 22.83
N PRO A 112 6.45 -3.51 22.85
CA PRO A 112 6.94 -2.49 21.92
C PRO A 112 8.47 -2.46 21.85
N GLY A 113 8.99 -2.44 20.62
CA GLY A 113 10.41 -2.33 20.38
C GLY A 113 10.71 -2.03 18.91
N TYR A 114 11.77 -1.25 18.69
CA TYR A 114 12.18 -0.83 17.36
C TYR A 114 12.33 -2.01 16.39
N LYS A 115 11.62 -1.94 15.26
CA LYS A 115 11.55 -2.96 14.19
C LYS A 115 11.04 -4.33 14.61
N LYS A 116 10.33 -4.43 15.74
CA LYS A 116 9.66 -5.67 16.16
C LYS A 116 8.18 -5.61 15.80
N ASN A 117 7.68 -6.63 15.10
CA ASN A 117 6.24 -6.85 14.98
C ASN A 117 5.63 -7.14 16.35
N SER A 118 4.50 -6.51 16.65
CA SER A 118 3.83 -6.57 17.96
C SER A 118 2.42 -7.16 17.81
N TYR A 119 1.47 -6.73 18.64
CA TYR A 119 0.18 -7.40 18.83
C TYR A 119 -0.74 -7.35 17.60
N GLY A 120 -0.93 -6.16 17.01
CA GLY A 120 -1.79 -5.92 15.85
C GLY A 120 -1.09 -5.96 14.48
N VAL A 121 -1.89 -6.00 13.42
CA VAL A 121 -1.45 -5.87 12.02
C VAL A 121 -2.36 -4.90 11.27
N HIS A 122 -1.78 -3.80 10.79
CA HIS A 122 -2.46 -2.69 10.15
C HIS A 122 -1.68 -2.25 8.89
N PRO A 123 -1.89 -2.93 7.74
CA PRO A 123 -1.20 -2.64 6.48
C PRO A 123 -1.84 -1.44 5.77
N TYR A 124 -1.94 -0.32 6.49
CA TYR A 124 -2.49 0.94 6.04
C TYR A 124 -1.48 2.07 6.24
N TYR A 125 -1.40 2.99 5.29
CA TYR A 125 -0.68 4.24 5.46
C TYR A 125 -1.47 5.45 4.94
N MET A 126 -1.14 6.60 5.49
CA MET A 126 -1.49 7.92 4.98
C MET A 126 -0.25 8.59 4.41
N GLY A 127 -0.36 9.17 3.22
CA GLY A 127 0.68 9.98 2.60
C GLY A 127 0.21 11.43 2.42
N LEU A 128 1.03 12.39 2.85
CA LEU A 128 0.84 13.80 2.49
C LEU A 128 1.52 14.09 1.16
N GLU A 129 0.89 14.92 0.34
CA GLU A 129 1.42 15.42 -0.92
C GLU A 129 2.07 16.79 -0.70
N GLU A 130 2.94 17.22 -1.62
CA GLU A 130 3.71 18.48 -1.49
C GLU A 130 2.84 19.74 -1.38
N ASP A 131 1.60 19.68 -1.87
CA ASP A 131 0.62 20.77 -1.86
C ASP A 131 -0.36 20.73 -0.67
N GLY A 132 -0.12 19.83 0.29
CA GLY A 132 -0.96 19.65 1.47
C GLY A 132 -2.18 18.75 1.26
N ASN A 133 -2.40 18.21 0.06
CA ASN A 133 -3.36 17.13 -0.13
C ASN A 133 -2.91 15.85 0.60
N ALA A 134 -3.85 14.94 0.86
CA ALA A 134 -3.57 13.67 1.49
C ALA A 134 -4.28 12.51 0.77
N HIS A 135 -3.70 11.32 0.87
CA HIS A 135 -4.31 10.07 0.44
C HIS A 135 -4.04 8.95 1.46
N GLY A 136 -4.82 7.87 1.37
CA GLY A 136 -4.63 6.67 2.18
C GLY A 136 -4.65 5.42 1.31
N VAL A 137 -3.85 4.43 1.69
CA VAL A 137 -3.78 3.13 1.00
C VAL A 137 -3.85 2.02 2.04
N LEU A 138 -4.77 1.08 1.82
CA LEU A 138 -4.94 -0.15 2.59
C LEU A 138 -4.59 -1.35 1.69
N LEU A 139 -3.74 -2.24 2.16
CA LEU A 139 -3.57 -3.57 1.57
C LEU A 139 -4.43 -4.58 2.34
N MET A 140 -5.53 -5.04 1.74
CA MET A 140 -6.41 -6.03 2.36
C MET A 140 -5.82 -7.45 2.27
N ASN A 141 -4.80 -7.70 3.11
CA ASN A 141 -4.09 -8.98 3.23
C ASN A 141 -3.76 -9.23 4.71
N SER A 142 -3.91 -10.47 5.18
CA SER A 142 -3.68 -10.87 6.58
C SER A 142 -2.64 -12.00 6.75
N ASN A 143 -1.87 -12.31 5.70
CA ASN A 143 -0.71 -13.18 5.82
C ASN A 143 0.44 -12.43 6.53
N ALA A 144 1.45 -13.18 6.99
CA ALA A 144 2.69 -12.58 7.46
C ALA A 144 3.33 -11.78 6.33
N MET A 145 3.68 -10.52 6.61
CA MET A 145 4.23 -9.64 5.61
C MET A 145 5.25 -8.69 6.21
N ASP A 146 5.99 -8.01 5.35
CA ASP A 146 6.78 -6.85 5.74
C ASP A 146 6.64 -5.72 4.72
N VAL A 147 7.09 -4.54 5.12
CA VAL A 147 7.20 -3.37 4.25
C VAL A 147 8.59 -2.79 4.29
N THR A 148 9.13 -2.42 3.13
CA THR A 148 10.41 -1.74 3.01
C THR A 148 10.26 -0.35 2.39
N PHE A 149 10.77 0.66 3.08
CA PHE A 149 10.84 2.04 2.62
C PHE A 149 12.22 2.34 2.02
N GLN A 150 12.25 3.18 0.97
CA GLN A 150 13.47 3.55 0.25
C GLN A 150 13.61 5.08 0.12
N PRO A 151 14.86 5.62 0.10
CA PRO A 151 15.10 7.07 0.04
C PRO A 151 14.58 7.75 -1.21
N MET A 152 14.65 7.08 -2.37
CA MET A 152 13.85 7.47 -3.54
C MET A 152 12.42 7.12 -3.16
N PRO A 153 11.54 8.09 -2.81
CA PRO A 153 10.39 7.81 -1.98
C PRO A 153 9.56 6.68 -2.57
N ALA A 154 9.66 5.51 -1.95
CA ALA A 154 9.07 4.30 -2.44
C ALA A 154 8.86 3.32 -1.29
N LEU A 155 7.86 2.47 -1.49
CA LEU A 155 7.43 1.45 -0.55
C LEU A 155 7.33 0.13 -1.30
N THR A 156 7.78 -0.95 -0.68
CA THR A 156 7.62 -2.32 -1.18
C THR A 156 6.91 -3.16 -0.14
N TYR A 157 5.82 -3.81 -0.54
CA TYR A 157 5.15 -4.86 0.23
C TYR A 157 5.72 -6.23 -0.15
N ARG A 158 5.92 -7.11 0.83
CA ARG A 158 6.21 -8.54 0.62
C ARG A 158 5.32 -9.36 1.54
N THR A 159 4.52 -10.26 0.99
CA THR A 159 3.51 -11.08 1.69
C THR A 159 3.44 -12.49 1.14
#